data_AF-A0A834JHD2-F1
#
_entry.id   AF-A0A834JHD2-F1
#
_cell.length_a   1.000
_cell.length_b   1.000
_cell.length_c   1.000
_cell.angle_alpha   90.00
_cell.angle_beta   90.00
_cell.angle_gamma   90.00
#
_symmetry.space_group_name_H-M   'P 1'
#
loop_
_entity.id
_entity.type
_entity.pdbx_description
1 polymer ?
#
loop_
_entity_poly.entity_id
_entity_poly.type
_entity_poly.pdbx_seq_one_letter_code
_entity_poly.pdbx_strand_id
1 'polypeptide(L)'
;METDRYWGVHYSGGMAGQHYCLRWNNYQSNMTSVFHQLLQNEAFVDVTLACNEASLKAHKVVLSACSSYFQKLLLSNPCKHPTIIMPQDVCFNDLKFIIEFVYRGEIDVSQAELQTVGKVGIKEFREGYLEDDATRFQRKSADL
;
A
#
# COMPACT_ATOMS: atom_id res chain seq x y z
N MET A 1 -27.48 -35.31 -5.31
CA MET A 1 -27.68 -35.38 -3.85
C MET A 1 -26.35 -35.80 -3.25
N GLU A 2 -25.27 -35.01 -3.16
CA GLU A 2 -25.06 -33.57 -2.95
C GLU A 2 -25.66 -33.03 -1.65
N THR A 3 -24.78 -32.97 -0.65
CA THR A 3 -24.53 -31.95 0.40
C THR A 3 -24.14 -32.69 1.68
N ASP A 4 -22.87 -32.64 2.10
CA ASP A 4 -22.42 -32.87 3.51
C ASP A 4 -20.88 -32.77 3.67
N ARG A 5 -20.21 -31.81 3.01
CA ARG A 5 -18.76 -31.53 3.22
C ARG A 5 -18.40 -30.06 3.42
N TYR A 6 -19.36 -29.25 3.87
CA TYR A 6 -19.14 -27.90 4.37
C TYR A 6 -19.72 -27.86 5.79
N TRP A 7 -18.93 -27.47 6.79
CA TRP A 7 -19.22 -27.39 8.23
C TRP A 7 -18.94 -28.66 9.05
N GLY A 8 -17.72 -28.74 9.61
CA GLY A 8 -17.46 -29.54 10.80
C GLY A 8 -17.61 -28.67 12.05
N VAL A 9 -18.46 -29.08 13.00
CA VAL A 9 -18.67 -28.39 14.28
C VAL A 9 -18.05 -29.24 15.39
N HIS A 10 -17.10 -28.69 16.16
CA HIS A 10 -16.62 -29.31 17.39
C HIS A 10 -17.33 -28.68 18.59
N TYR A 11 -17.89 -29.53 19.46
CA TYR A 11 -18.54 -29.14 20.71
C TYR A 11 -17.61 -29.38 21.90
N SER A 12 -17.43 -28.36 22.73
CA SER A 12 -17.05 -28.50 24.13
C SER A 12 -18.05 -27.69 24.97
N GLY A 13 -18.69 -28.37 25.92
CA GLY A 13 -19.80 -27.82 26.69
C GLY A 13 -19.39 -26.83 27.79
N GLY A 14 -20.17 -25.76 27.90
CA GLY A 14 -20.26 -24.83 29.03
C GLY A 14 -21.31 -23.76 28.70
N MET A 15 -22.29 -23.51 29.58
CA MET A 15 -23.32 -22.48 29.40
C MET A 15 -22.74 -21.06 29.56
N ALA A 16 -21.90 -20.66 28.63
CA ALA A 16 -21.57 -19.27 28.32
C ALA A 16 -21.68 -19.14 26.80
N GLY A 17 -22.41 -18.13 26.32
CA GLY A 17 -22.97 -18.03 24.97
C GLY A 17 -22.14 -18.65 23.85
N GLN A 18 -22.78 -19.48 23.02
CA GLN A 18 -22.15 -20.04 21.84
C GLN A 18 -21.70 -18.91 20.91
N HIS A 19 -20.39 -18.83 20.65
CA HIS A 19 -19.82 -17.88 19.70
C HIS A 19 -19.54 -18.58 18.37
N TYR A 20 -19.95 -17.95 17.27
CA TYR A 20 -19.71 -18.42 15.91
C TYR A 20 -18.73 -17.49 15.19
N CYS A 21 -17.77 -18.08 14.49
CA CYS A 21 -16.83 -17.35 13.64
C CYS A 21 -17.18 -17.61 12.17
N LEU A 22 -17.59 -16.56 11.46
CA LEU A 22 -17.82 -16.61 10.02
C LEU A 22 -16.55 -16.20 9.30
N ARG A 23 -16.09 -17.04 8.37
CA ARG A 23 -14.93 -16.74 7.52
C ARG A 23 -15.39 -16.66 6.08
N TRP A 24 -15.12 -15.52 5.43
CA TRP A 24 -15.18 -15.45 3.98
C TRP A 24 -13.88 -16.01 3.41
N ASN A 25 -13.98 -17.20 2.83
CA ASN A 25 -12.86 -17.82 2.11
C ASN A 25 -12.39 -16.89 0.98
N ASN A 26 -11.09 -16.68 0.87
CA ASN A 26 -10.47 -15.80 -0.13
C ASN A 26 -10.75 -14.28 0.05
N TYR A 27 -11.25 -13.84 1.21
CA TYR A 27 -11.44 -12.40 1.47
C TYR A 27 -10.16 -11.59 1.21
N GLN A 28 -9.03 -12.05 1.72
CA GLN A 28 -7.75 -11.35 1.57
C GLN A 28 -7.34 -11.17 0.10
N SER A 29 -7.38 -12.25 -0.70
CA SER A 29 -6.99 -12.18 -2.11
C SER A 29 -7.97 -11.36 -2.94
N ASN A 30 -9.28 -11.44 -2.65
CA ASN A 30 -10.29 -10.56 -3.26
C ASN A 30 -10.00 -9.09 -2.96
N MET A 31 -9.74 -8.73 -1.70
CA MET A 31 -9.45 -7.35 -1.32
C MET A 31 -8.20 -6.81 -2.01
N THR A 32 -7.11 -7.57 -2.02
CA THR A 32 -5.88 -7.20 -2.73
C THR A 32 -6.13 -7.00 -4.23
N SER A 33 -6.86 -7.93 -4.86
CA SER A 33 -7.19 -7.84 -6.30
C SER A 33 -8.04 -6.61 -6.63
N VAL A 34 -9.06 -6.31 -5.81
CA VAL A 34 -9.92 -5.13 -5.98
C VAL A 34 -9.11 -3.84 -5.89
N PHE A 35 -8.27 -3.68 -4.87
CA PHE A 35 -7.43 -2.47 -4.75
C PHE A 35 -6.44 -2.32 -5.89
N HIS A 36 -5.87 -3.43 -6.37
CA HIS A 36 -5.02 -3.41 -7.55
C HIS A 36 -5.78 -2.94 -8.80
N GLN A 37 -7.00 -3.43 -9.03
CA GLN A 37 -7.85 -2.98 -10.14
C GLN A 37 -8.23 -1.50 -10.01
N LEU A 38 -8.56 -1.02 -8.80
CA LEU A 38 -8.83 0.40 -8.57
C LEU A 38 -7.62 1.27 -8.93
N LEU A 39 -6.41 0.83 -8.57
CA LEU A 39 -5.18 1.52 -8.97
C LEU A 39 -5.01 1.55 -10.50
N GLN A 40 -5.15 0.41 -11.18
CA GLN A 40 -5.00 0.32 -12.63
C GLN A 40 -6.00 1.20 -13.39
N ASN A 41 -7.21 1.33 -12.86
CA ASN A 41 -8.26 2.18 -13.42
C ASN A 41 -8.18 3.64 -12.96
N GLU A 42 -7.19 3.99 -12.12
CA GLU A 42 -7.08 5.27 -11.43
C GLU A 42 -8.38 5.71 -10.72
N ALA A 43 -9.16 4.75 -10.24
CA ALA A 43 -10.43 4.99 -9.56
C ALA A 43 -10.17 5.24 -8.07
N PHE A 44 -10.78 6.29 -7.51
CA PHE A 44 -10.62 6.69 -6.10
C PHE A 44 -9.19 7.00 -5.65
N VAL A 45 -8.25 7.18 -6.60
CA VAL A 45 -6.92 7.67 -6.29
C VAL A 45 -7.02 9.10 -5.76
N ASP A 46 -6.33 9.37 -4.66
CA ASP A 46 -6.45 10.61 -3.90
C ASP A 46 -5.08 11.16 -3.45
N VAL A 47 -4.01 10.68 -4.06
CA VAL A 47 -2.63 11.16 -3.90
C VAL A 47 -1.81 10.91 -5.18
N THR A 48 -0.88 11.80 -5.47
CA THR A 48 0.10 11.65 -6.57
C THR A 48 1.51 11.59 -6.00
N LEU A 49 2.33 10.66 -6.48
CA LEU A 49 3.76 10.56 -6.21
C LEU A 49 4.51 11.07 -7.43
N ALA A 50 5.16 12.22 -7.34
CA ALA A 50 5.99 12.79 -8.41
C ALA A 50 7.43 12.29 -8.27
N CYS A 51 8.00 11.78 -9.36
CA CYS A 51 9.33 11.18 -9.40
C CYS A 51 10.03 11.63 -10.68
N ASN A 52 10.98 12.55 -10.56
CA ASN A 52 11.63 13.23 -11.69
C ASN A 52 10.57 13.83 -12.65
N GLU A 53 10.60 13.44 -13.93
CA GLU A 53 9.68 13.93 -14.98
C GLU A 53 8.36 13.14 -15.06
N ALA A 54 8.15 12.17 -14.17
CA ALA A 54 6.99 11.27 -14.20
C ALA A 54 6.24 11.28 -12.86
N SER A 55 5.03 10.71 -12.85
CA SER A 55 4.25 10.58 -11.62
C SER A 55 3.38 9.33 -11.62
N LEU A 56 3.02 8.88 -10.42
CA LEU A 56 2.09 7.78 -10.18
C LEU A 56 0.94 8.27 -9.31
N LYS A 57 -0.29 7.89 -9.63
CA LYS A 57 -1.43 8.07 -8.74
C LYS A 57 -1.57 6.86 -7.82
N ALA A 58 -2.04 7.09 -6.60
CA ALA A 58 -2.25 6.03 -5.61
C ALA A 58 -3.38 6.39 -4.63
N HIS A 59 -3.59 5.53 -3.64
CA HIS A 59 -4.58 5.72 -2.59
C HIS A 59 -3.88 6.00 -1.26
N LYS A 60 -4.22 7.11 -0.60
CA LYS A 60 -3.67 7.51 0.71
C LYS A 60 -3.80 6.39 1.73
N VAL A 61 -4.94 5.70 1.76
CA VAL A 61 -5.22 4.63 2.72
C VAL A 61 -4.26 3.46 2.55
N VAL A 62 -3.95 3.08 1.30
CA VAL A 62 -3.04 1.98 1.00
C VAL A 62 -1.61 2.38 1.33
N LEU A 63 -1.16 3.57 0.92
CA LEU A 63 0.17 4.07 1.27
C LEU A 63 0.36 4.16 2.79
N SER A 64 -0.65 4.66 3.51
CA SER A 64 -0.60 4.80 4.98
C SER A 64 -0.60 3.45 5.70
N ALA A 65 -1.29 2.44 5.16
CA ALA A 65 -1.30 1.09 5.75
C ALA A 65 0.05 0.38 5.60
N CYS A 66 0.81 0.72 4.54
CA CYS A 66 2.08 0.08 4.23
C CYS A 66 3.31 0.88 4.68
N SER A 67 3.15 2.16 5.06
CA SER A 67 4.25 3.05 5.42
C SER A 67 3.85 4.05 6.51
N SER A 68 4.55 3.97 7.65
CA SER A 68 4.36 4.92 8.75
C SER A 68 4.74 6.36 8.35
N TYR A 69 5.70 6.52 7.45
CA TYR A 69 6.08 7.82 6.88
C TYR A 69 4.91 8.45 6.10
N PHE A 70 4.35 7.74 5.12
CA PHE A 70 3.21 8.26 4.36
C PHE A 70 2.00 8.52 5.27
N GLN A 71 1.76 7.66 6.26
CA GLN A 71 0.71 7.88 7.24
C GLN A 71 0.90 9.20 8.01
N LYS A 72 2.08 9.43 8.63
CA LYS A 72 2.38 10.67 9.34
C LYS A 72 2.27 11.89 8.42
N LEU A 73 2.85 11.82 7.23
CA LEU A 73 2.90 12.91 6.26
C LEU A 73 1.49 13.34 5.81
N LEU A 74 0.65 12.38 5.44
CA LEU A 74 -0.71 12.61 4.94
C LEU A 74 -1.66 13.08 6.04
N LEU A 75 -1.50 12.61 7.27
CA LEU A 75 -2.27 13.09 8.42
C LEU A 75 -1.86 14.51 8.84
N SER A 76 -0.57 14.83 8.78
CA SER A 76 -0.05 16.16 9.17
C SER A 76 -0.35 17.24 8.12
N ASN A 77 -0.60 16.85 6.87
CA ASN A 77 -0.84 17.78 5.75
C ASN A 77 -2.16 17.40 5.04
N PRO A 78 -3.33 17.65 5.68
CA PRO A 78 -4.62 17.27 5.13
C PRO A 78 -4.90 18.02 3.83
N CYS A 79 -4.96 17.28 2.73
CA CYS A 79 -5.24 17.79 1.40
C CYS A 79 -6.15 16.81 0.64
N LYS A 80 -7.02 17.33 -0.24
CA LYS A 80 -7.88 16.51 -1.10
C LYS A 80 -7.05 15.57 -1.97
N HIS A 81 -5.99 16.09 -2.60
CA HIS A 81 -5.12 15.32 -3.48
C HIS A 81 -3.67 15.85 -3.42
N PRO A 82 -2.88 15.49 -2.39
CA PRO A 82 -1.51 15.95 -2.27
C PRO A 82 -0.63 15.33 -3.36
N THR A 83 0.33 16.12 -3.86
CA THR A 83 1.45 15.64 -4.67
C THR A 83 2.67 15.53 -3.78
N ILE A 84 3.18 14.32 -3.59
CA ILE A 84 4.37 14.02 -2.80
C ILE A 84 5.54 13.88 -3.77
N ILE A 85 6.57 14.69 -3.58
CA ILE A 85 7.76 14.68 -4.42
C ILE A 85 8.74 13.66 -3.83
N MET A 86 9.10 12.67 -4.63
CA MET A 86 10.09 11.67 -4.27
C MET A 86 11.51 12.24 -4.35
N PRO A 87 12.45 11.76 -3.53
CA PRO A 87 13.87 12.09 -3.64
C PRO A 87 14.42 11.84 -5.05
N GLN A 88 15.43 12.62 -5.45
CA GLN A 88 15.98 12.60 -6.82
C GLN A 88 16.69 11.30 -7.19
N ASP A 89 17.20 10.59 -6.19
CA ASP A 89 17.86 9.29 -6.31
C ASP A 89 16.88 8.12 -6.47
N VAL A 90 15.57 8.37 -6.26
CA VAL A 90 14.53 7.38 -6.55
C VAL A 90 14.27 7.35 -8.06
N CYS A 91 14.52 6.19 -8.67
CA CYS A 91 14.14 5.93 -10.05
C CYS A 91 12.63 5.66 -10.17
N PHE A 92 12.01 6.16 -11.24
CA PHE A 92 10.59 5.95 -11.51
C PHE A 92 10.22 4.46 -11.62
N ASN A 93 11.09 3.64 -12.21
CA ASN A 93 10.85 2.20 -12.33
C ASN A 93 10.83 1.52 -10.97
N ASP A 94 11.74 1.89 -10.06
CA ASP A 94 11.78 1.33 -8.71
C ASP A 94 10.53 1.73 -7.93
N LEU A 95 10.11 3.00 -8.04
CA LEU A 95 8.87 3.48 -7.44
C LEU A 95 7.67 2.70 -7.98
N LYS A 96 7.62 2.43 -9.28
CA LYS A 96 6.55 1.64 -9.91
C LYS A 96 6.52 0.21 -9.35
N PHE A 97 7.67 -0.45 -9.23
CA PHE A 97 7.76 -1.79 -8.62
C PHE A 97 7.32 -1.79 -7.15
N ILE A 98 7.73 -0.79 -6.37
CA ILE A 98 7.33 -0.66 -4.97
C ILE A 98 5.82 -0.49 -4.86
N ILE A 99 5.21 0.39 -5.68
CA ILE A 99 3.76 0.57 -5.68
C ILE A 99 3.05 -0.71 -6.13
N GLU A 100 3.55 -1.39 -7.15
CA GLU A 100 2.96 -2.67 -7.57
C GLU A 100 3.03 -3.73 -6.46
N PHE A 101 4.15 -3.83 -5.75
CA PHE A 101 4.32 -4.69 -4.59
C PHE A 101 3.37 -4.33 -3.45
N VAL A 102 3.19 -3.03 -3.15
CA VAL A 102 2.25 -2.56 -2.14
C VAL A 102 0.81 -3.00 -2.44
N TYR A 103 0.41 -3.00 -3.72
CA TYR A 103 -0.96 -3.35 -4.13
C TYR A 103 -1.19 -4.83 -4.38
N ARG A 104 -0.16 -5.60 -4.74
CA ARG A 104 -0.28 -7.04 -5.01
C ARG A 104 0.14 -7.92 -3.82
N GLY A 105 1.01 -7.40 -2.94
CA GLY A 105 1.69 -8.16 -1.90
C GLY A 105 2.89 -8.99 -2.41
N GLU A 106 3.05 -9.09 -3.73
CA GLU A 106 4.12 -9.81 -4.42
C GLU A 106 4.40 -9.17 -5.79
N ILE A 107 5.62 -9.30 -6.29
CA ILE A 107 6.03 -8.91 -7.64
C ILE A 107 7.01 -9.92 -8.20
N ASP A 108 6.96 -10.11 -9.51
CA ASP A 108 7.98 -10.85 -10.26
C ASP A 108 9.05 -9.86 -10.73
N VAL A 109 10.31 -10.14 -10.38
CA VAL A 109 11.46 -9.31 -10.79
C VAL A 109 12.55 -10.21 -11.36
N SER A 110 13.24 -9.72 -12.40
CA SER A 110 14.44 -10.37 -12.93
C SER A 110 15.62 -10.26 -11.95
N GLN A 111 16.67 -11.05 -12.18
CA GLN A 111 17.89 -10.97 -11.37
C GLN A 111 18.53 -9.57 -11.37
N ALA A 112 18.42 -8.83 -12.49
CA ALA A 112 18.94 -7.48 -12.60
C ALA A 112 18.07 -6.47 -11.81
N GLU A 113 16.74 -6.62 -11.88
CA GLU A 113 15.78 -5.81 -11.12
C GLU A 113 15.86 -6.10 -9.63
N LEU A 114 16.17 -7.33 -9.22
CA LEU A 114 16.38 -7.67 -7.81
C LEU A 114 17.56 -6.90 -7.21
N GLN A 115 18.61 -6.57 -7.97
CA GLN A 115 19.74 -5.79 -7.46
C GLN A 115 19.41 -4.30 -7.28
N THR A 116 18.40 -3.79 -7.99
CA THR A 116 17.97 -2.39 -7.95
C THR A 116 16.80 -2.19 -6.98
N VAL A 117 15.77 -3.04 -7.06
CA VAL A 117 14.59 -3.04 -6.18
C VAL A 117 14.90 -3.67 -4.80
N GLY A 118 15.83 -4.64 -4.74
CA GLY A 118 15.91 -5.62 -3.66
C GLY A 118 16.81 -5.25 -2.50
N LYS A 119 16.17 -4.65 -1.48
CA LYS A 119 16.40 -4.72 -0.01
C LYS A 119 16.24 -3.36 0.63
N VAL A 120 16.67 -2.33 -0.08
CA VAL A 120 16.72 -0.95 0.40
C VAL A 120 15.36 -0.30 0.16
N GLY A 121 14.87 -0.24 -1.09
CA GLY A 121 13.61 0.43 -1.43
C GLY A 121 12.34 -0.09 -0.71
N ILE A 122 12.12 -1.41 -0.64
CA ILE A 122 10.92 -1.96 0.05
C ILE A 122 11.00 -1.76 1.57
N LYS A 123 12.20 -1.90 2.16
CA LYS A 123 12.40 -1.71 3.60
C LYS A 123 12.28 -0.23 3.96
N GLU A 124 12.89 0.65 3.17
CA GLU A 124 12.82 2.11 3.32
C GLU A 124 11.40 2.63 3.13
N PHE A 125 10.64 2.08 2.17
CA PHE A 125 9.25 2.45 1.99
C PHE A 125 8.41 2.17 3.25
N ARG A 126 8.67 1.04 3.94
CA ARG A 126 7.93 0.65 5.15
C ARG A 126 8.41 1.37 6.40
N GLU A 127 9.72 1.55 6.57
CA GLU A 127 10.34 2.10 7.79
C GLU A 127 10.54 3.62 7.75
N GLY A 128 10.44 4.26 6.58
CA GLY A 128 10.38 5.72 6.48
C GLY A 128 11.72 6.45 6.54
N TYR A 129 12.83 5.83 6.13
CA TYR A 129 14.15 6.50 6.11
C TYR A 129 14.29 7.66 5.09
N LEU A 130 13.21 8.06 4.42
CA LEU A 130 13.15 9.32 3.67
C LEU A 130 12.92 10.56 4.58
N GLU A 131 12.97 10.40 5.91
CA GLU A 131 12.78 11.49 6.88
C GLU A 131 13.88 12.57 6.82
N ASP A 132 15.09 12.28 6.32
CA ASP A 132 16.21 13.25 6.37
C ASP A 132 16.17 14.35 5.29
N ASP A 133 15.45 14.17 4.17
CA ASP A 133 15.39 15.19 3.08
C ASP A 133 14.01 15.85 2.89
N ALA A 134 12.92 15.24 3.37
CA ALA A 134 11.56 15.71 3.10
C ALA A 134 11.19 17.03 3.81
N THR A 135 11.90 17.38 4.89
CA THR A 135 11.71 18.64 5.63
C THR A 135 12.03 19.89 4.78
N ARG A 136 12.68 19.72 3.62
CA ARG A 136 13.03 20.82 2.71
C ARG A 136 11.89 21.30 1.81
N PHE A 137 10.82 20.51 1.63
CA PHE A 137 9.76 20.81 0.66
C PHE A 137 8.57 21.61 1.21
N GLN A 138 8.45 21.77 2.54
CA GLN A 138 7.40 22.59 3.14
C GLN A 138 7.54 24.11 2.88
N ARG A 139 8.63 24.59 2.27
CA ARG A 139 8.88 26.02 2.07
C ARG A 139 8.35 26.64 0.77
N LYS A 140 7.81 25.87 -0.20
CA LYS A 140 7.47 26.44 -1.52
C LYS A 140 5.99 26.68 -1.81
N SER A 141 5.08 26.30 -0.92
CA SER A 141 3.64 26.42 -1.19
C SER A 141 2.90 27.48 -0.36
N ALA A 142 3.62 28.31 0.40
CA ALA A 142 3.06 29.40 1.20
C ALA A 142 3.30 30.81 0.61
N ASP A 143 4.11 30.93 -0.45
CA ASP A 143 4.37 32.18 -1.15
C ASP A 143 3.83 32.07 -2.58
N LEU A 144 2.51 32.24 -2.75
CA LEU A 144 1.81 32.67 -3.97
C LEU A 144 0.36 33.05 -3.64
#